data_AF-A0A945CMT7-F1
#
_entry.id   AF-A0A945CMT7-F1
#
_cell.length_a   1.000
_cell.length_b   1.000
_cell.length_c   1.000
_cell.angle_alpha   90.00
_cell.angle_beta   90.00
_cell.angle_gamma   90.00
#
_symmetry.space_group_name_H-M   'P 1'
#
loop_
_entity.id
_entity.type
_entity.pdbx_description
1 polymer ?
#
loop_
_entity_poly.entity_id
_entity_poly.type
_entity_poly.pdbx_seq_one_letter_code
_entity_poly.pdbx_strand_id
1 'polypeptide(L)' 'LNGTVSEQLLQIAAVAARGEFNILIDPAHPDMRLVRLTEVRPYNFDERLLR' A
#
# COMPACT_ATOMS: atom_id res chain seq x y z
N LEU A 1 0.66 12.69 12.63
CA LEU A 1 0.57 11.33 12.08
C LEU A 1 1.73 10.54 12.68
N ASN A 2 1.45 9.69 13.68
CA ASN A 2 2.48 8.91 14.36
C ASN A 2 2.59 7.57 13.64
N GLY A 3 3.48 7.47 12.66
CA GLY A 3 3.80 6.23 11.95
C GLY A 3 5.14 5.65 12.43
N THR A 4 5.24 4.33 12.53
CA THR A 4 6.52 3.65 12.70
C THR A 4 7.27 3.73 11.37
N VAL A 5 8.46 4.33 11.37
CA VAL A 5 9.30 4.46 10.17
C VAL A 5 10.27 3.29 10.12
N SER A 6 10.12 2.43 9.13
CA SER A 6 11.23 1.66 8.57
C SER A 6 11.70 2.44 7.34
N GLU A 7 13.01 2.58 7.11
CA GLU A 7 13.56 3.46 6.06
C GLU A 7 13.03 3.18 4.64
N GLN A 8 12.43 2.00 4.42
CA GLN A 8 11.84 1.57 3.14
C GLN A 8 10.32 1.73 3.04
N LEU A 9 9.62 1.68 4.17
CA LEU A 9 8.17 1.53 4.22
C LEU A 9 7.57 2.48 5.24
N LEU A 10 6.63 3.31 4.79
CA LEU A 10 5.85 4.17 5.67
C LEU A 10 4.40 3.69 5.75
N GLN A 11 4.00 3.26 6.94
CA GLN A 11 2.61 2.97 7.25
C GLN A 11 1.87 4.26 7.61
N ILE A 12 0.78 4.55 6.90
CA ILE A 12 -0.07 5.73 7.12
C ILE A 12 -1.52 5.32 7.35
N ALA A 13 -2.27 6.10 8.13
CA ALA A 13 -3.70 5.86 8.32
C ALA A 13 -4.47 6.00 6.99
N ALA A 14 -5.37 5.05 6.71
CA ALA A 14 -6.28 5.14 5.58
C ALA A 14 -7.39 6.15 5.91
N VAL A 15 -7.55 7.19 5.09
CA VAL A 15 -8.60 8.21 5.29
C VAL A 15 -9.98 7.66 4.93
N ALA A 16 -10.06 6.79 3.93
CA ALA A 16 -11.31 6.24 3.42
C ALA A 16 -11.91 5.10 4.28
N ALA A 17 -11.11 4.47 5.14
CA ALA A 17 -11.52 3.30 5.90
C ALA A 17 -11.00 3.35 7.35
N ARG A 18 -11.93 3.26 8.32
CA ARG A 18 -11.61 3.38 9.74
C ARG A 18 -10.84 2.16 10.24
N GLY A 19 -9.71 2.40 10.90
CA GLY A 19 -8.88 1.33 11.47
C GLY A 19 -7.97 0.64 10.46
N GLU A 20 -7.97 1.11 9.21
CA GLU A 20 -7.11 0.60 8.15
C GLU A 20 -5.90 1.53 7.89
N PHE A 21 -4.94 1.02 7.13
CA PHE A 21 -3.71 1.74 6.78
C PHE A 21 -3.29 1.46 5.34
N ASN A 22 -2.60 2.43 4.76
CA ASN A 22 -1.87 2.27 3.50
C ASN A 22 -0.38 2.15 3.78
N ILE A 23 0.35 1.55 2.84
CA ILE A 23 1.82 1.49 2.85
C ILE A 23 2.34 2.32 1.68
N LEU A 24 3.23 3.27 1.98
CA LEU A 24 4.03 3.95 0.97
C LEU A 24 5.39 3.25 0.85
N ILE A 25 5.82 3.02 -0.38
CA ILE A 25 7.11 2.41 -0.71
C ILE A 25 7.90 3.46 -1.50
N ASP A 26 9.14 3.75 -1.08
CA ASP A 26 10.03 4.63 -1.82
C ASP A 26 10.81 3.84 -2.89
N PRO A 27 10.56 4.07 -4.20
CA PRO A 27 11.27 3.35 -5.25
C PRO A 27 12.74 3.76 -5.37
N ALA A 28 13.15 4.92 -4.84
CA ALA A 28 14.54 5.39 -4.87
C ALA A 28 15.40 4.80 -3.74
N HIS A 29 14.79 4.15 -2.75
CA HIS A 29 15.51 3.57 -1.64
C HIS A 29 16.37 2.37 -2.10
N PRO A 30 17.64 2.24 -1.66
CA PRO A 30 18.54 1.15 -2.10
C PRO A 30 17.98 -0.27 -1.90
N ASP A 31 17.20 -0.47 -0.85
CA ASP A 31 16.58 -1.76 -0.53
C ASP A 31 15.32 -2.07 -1.34
N MET A 32 14.88 -1.17 -2.24
CA MET A 32 13.84 -1.49 -3.23
C MET A 32 14.20 -2.70 -4.10
N ARG A 33 15.50 -3.01 -4.24
CA ARG A 33 16.01 -4.26 -4.86
C ARG A 33 15.48 -5.56 -4.21
N LEU A 34 14.99 -5.49 -2.98
CA LEU A 34 14.43 -6.62 -2.24
C LEU A 34 12.93 -6.82 -2.53
N VAL A 35 12.23 -5.79 -3.02
CA VAL A 35 10.80 -5.87 -3.33
C VAL A 35 10.60 -6.56 -4.67
N ARG A 36 9.68 -7.54 -4.70
CA ARG A 36 9.34 -8.31 -5.89
C ARG A 36 7.84 -8.48 -6.00
N LEU A 37 7.30 -8.31 -7.21
CA LEU A 37 5.94 -8.74 -7.53
C LEU A 37 5.95 -10.27 -7.60
N THR A 38 5.19 -10.92 -6.72
CA THR A 38 5.09 -12.38 -6.66
C THR A 38 3.90 -12.91 -7.44
N GLU A 39 2.83 -12.14 -7.53
CA GLU A 39 1.58 -12.52 -8.18
C GLU A 39 0.85 -11.27 -8.67
N VAL A 40 0.24 -11.34 -9.85
CA VAL A 40 -0.69 -10.33 -10.36
C VAL A 40 -2.05 -10.99 -10.52
N ARG A 41 -3.06 -10.51 -9.79
CA ARG A 41 -4.44 -11.02 -9.87
C ARG A 41 -5.30 -10.08 -10.72
N PRO A 42 -6.18 -10.61 -11.59
CA PRO A 42 -7.14 -9.77 -12.31
C PRO A 42 -8.09 -9.10 -11.31
N TYR A 43 -8.31 -7.80 -11.47
CA TYR A 43 -9.28 -7.03 -10.68
C TYR A 43 -10.64 -7.07 -11.38
N ASN A 44 -11.56 -7.88 -10.84
CA ASN A 44 -12.94 -7.95 -11.32
C ASN A 44 -13.77 -6.87 -10.63
N PHE A 45 -13.77 -5.66 -11.20
CA PHE A 45 -14.60 -4.58 -10.71
C PHE A 45 -16.09 -4.89 -10.89
N ASP A 46 -16.86 -4.84 -9.81
CA ASP A 46 -18.31 -5.02 -9.86
C ASP A 46 -18.99 -3.65 -9.93
N GLU A 47 -19.52 -3.30 -11.10
CA GLU A 47 -20.20 -2.02 -11.31
C GLU A 47 -21.42 -1.82 -10.39
N ARG A 48 -21.96 -2.88 -9.79
CA ARG A 48 -23.03 -2.76 -8.78
C ARG A 48 -22.56 -2.05 -7.52
N LEU A 49 -21.26 -2.05 -7.22
CA LEU A 49 -20.68 -1.30 -6.10
C LEU A 49 -20.77 0.22 -6.28
N LEU A 50 -21.07 0.69 -7.49
CA LEU A 50 -21.29 2.12 -7.78
C LEU A 50 -22.75 2.57 -7.60
N ARG A 51 -23.69 1.65 -7.39
CA ARG A 51 -25.14 1.94 -7.34
C ARG A 51 -25.71 1.93 -5.93
#